data_AF-A0A7S1U7I6-F1
#
_entry.id   AF-A0A7S1U7I6-F1
#
_cell.length_a   1.000
_cell.length_b   1.000
_cell.length_c   1.000
_cell.angle_alpha   90.00
_cell.angle_beta   90.00
_cell.angle_gamma   90.00
#
_symmetry.space_group_name_H-M   'P 1'
#
loop_
_entity.id
_entity.type
_entity.pdbx_description
1 polymer ?
#
loop_
_entity_poly.entity_id
_entity_poly.type
_entity_poly.pdbx_seq_one_letter_code
_entity_poly.pdbx_strand_id
1 'polypeptide(L)'
;MPEGVNDDRTMSTHLLEGHLTKKSGAQWKRRFFVLTNDCIKYFTRQEETRVRGQLELNANTKVIDYRLKDFGFQVISNNTALMVHADDAREKERWMDAVKEAVQSLKDAATGSGVLRPNYYRAATSNTVFEIDSRYEVEKPIGHGAYGVVVKAKDHGTNPASIVAIKKITNFVQDLVDAKRIVREVRLLRHFAHENIIGITDILPPPTIDDFNDIYIISEFMETDLHR
;
A
#
# COMPACT_ATOMS: atom_id res chain seq x y z
N MET A 1 7.65 19.10 37.25
CA MET A 1 8.21 18.54 36.01
C MET A 1 7.11 18.60 34.96
N PRO A 2 7.26 19.32 33.84
CA PRO A 2 6.19 19.38 32.85
C PRO A 2 6.31 18.22 31.85
N GLU A 3 5.15 17.75 31.45
CA GLU A 3 4.89 16.64 30.55
C GLU A 3 5.38 16.96 29.13
N GLY A 4 6.21 16.08 28.58
CA GLY A 4 6.63 16.13 27.18
C GLY A 4 5.54 15.54 26.30
N VAL A 5 4.79 16.42 25.64
CA VAL A 5 3.88 16.12 24.53
C VAL A 5 4.70 15.42 23.43
N ASN A 6 4.45 14.12 23.26
CA ASN A 6 5.02 13.33 22.17
C ASN A 6 4.31 13.75 20.87
N ASP A 7 4.98 14.60 20.09
CA ASP A 7 4.57 15.01 18.75
C ASP A 7 4.80 13.83 17.79
N ASP A 8 3.74 13.03 17.60
CA ASP A 8 3.69 11.79 16.81
C ASP A 8 3.66 12.10 15.30
N ARG A 9 4.66 12.86 14.81
CA ARG A 9 4.89 13.10 13.37
C ARG A 9 5.75 11.97 12.78
N THR A 10 5.21 10.77 12.75
CA THR A 10 5.83 9.62 12.09
C THR A 10 5.61 9.75 10.57
N MET A 11 6.72 9.80 9.83
CA MET A 11 6.80 10.26 8.44
C MET A 11 6.17 9.28 7.42
N SER A 12 4.86 9.35 7.24
CA SER A 12 4.36 9.39 5.86
C SER A 12 4.65 10.80 5.37
N THR A 13 5.52 10.98 4.36
CA THR A 13 5.89 12.32 3.93
C THR A 13 4.63 13.05 3.51
N HIS A 14 4.24 14.02 4.32
CA HIS A 14 3.09 14.84 4.07
C HIS A 14 3.41 15.73 2.87
N LEU A 15 2.90 15.36 1.69
CA LEU A 15 3.19 16.08 0.46
C LEU A 15 2.34 17.34 0.35
N LEU A 16 1.05 17.23 0.66
CA LEU A 16 0.11 18.33 0.52
C LEU A 16 -1.14 18.09 1.38
N GLU A 17 -1.64 19.16 2.00
CA GLU A 17 -2.98 19.18 2.60
C GLU A 17 -3.72 20.46 2.24
N GLY A 18 -5.04 20.41 2.40
CA GLY A 18 -5.90 21.51 2.07
C GLY A 18 -7.36 21.10 1.96
N HIS A 19 -8.24 22.09 1.79
CA HIS A 19 -9.65 21.83 1.61
C HIS A 19 -9.96 21.65 0.12
N LEU A 20 -10.62 20.55 -0.23
CA LEU A 20 -11.22 20.39 -1.55
C LEU A 20 -12.69 20.03 -1.38
N THR A 21 -13.47 20.27 -2.43
CA THR A 21 -14.88 19.87 -2.46
C THR A 21 -15.04 18.64 -3.33
N LYS A 22 -15.48 17.53 -2.73
CA LYS A 22 -15.60 16.24 -3.41
C LYS A 22 -17.04 15.90 -3.80
N LYS A 23 -17.20 15.12 -4.86
CA LYS A 23 -18.49 14.53 -5.23
C LYS A 23 -18.79 13.32 -4.33
N SER A 24 -20.00 13.27 -3.79
CA SER A 24 -20.53 12.21 -2.92
C SER A 24 -21.95 11.88 -3.38
N GLY A 25 -22.07 11.06 -4.43
CA GLY A 25 -23.33 10.85 -5.14
C GLY A 25 -23.73 12.11 -5.90
N ALA A 26 -24.94 12.63 -5.62
CA ALA A 26 -25.44 13.86 -6.23
C ALA A 26 -24.92 15.15 -5.56
N GLN A 27 -24.32 15.06 -4.38
CA GLN A 27 -23.90 16.23 -3.59
C GLN A 27 -22.40 16.48 -3.63
N TRP A 28 -22.03 17.75 -3.56
CA TRP A 28 -20.66 18.21 -3.37
C TRP A 28 -20.42 18.55 -1.90
N LYS A 29 -19.34 18.02 -1.32
CA LYS A 29 -19.05 18.16 0.13
C LYS A 29 -17.60 18.62 0.33
N ARG A 30 -17.42 19.74 1.01
CA ARG A 30 -16.11 20.26 1.43
C ARG A 30 -15.49 19.30 2.46
N ARG A 31 -14.24 18.91 2.25
CA ARG A 31 -13.48 18.00 3.12
C ARG A 31 -12.05 18.47 3.21
N PHE A 32 -11.40 18.13 4.32
CA PHE A 32 -9.97 18.32 4.46
C PHE A 32 -9.26 17.11 3.87
N PHE A 33 -8.37 17.34 2.91
CA PHE A 33 -7.62 16.31 2.20
C PHE A 33 -6.17 16.34 2.63
N VAL A 34 -5.57 15.15 2.69
CA VAL A 34 -4.14 14.95 2.93
C VAL A 34 -3.63 13.98 1.87
N LEU A 35 -2.61 14.41 1.13
CA LEU A 35 -1.86 13.62 0.16
C LEU A 35 -0.55 13.14 0.81
N THR A 36 -0.34 11.83 0.77
CA THR A 36 0.92 11.18 1.05
C THR A 36 1.51 10.60 -0.24
N ASN A 37 2.69 9.98 -0.14
CA ASN A 37 3.36 9.35 -1.28
C ASN A 37 2.52 8.24 -1.95
N ASP A 38 1.61 7.60 -1.21
CA ASP A 38 0.91 6.38 -1.59
C ASP A 38 -0.62 6.47 -1.51
N CYS A 39 -1.19 7.54 -0.95
CA CYS A 39 -2.64 7.69 -0.86
C CYS A 39 -3.12 9.13 -0.73
N ILE A 40 -4.41 9.33 -1.03
CA ILE A 40 -5.16 10.54 -0.71
C ILE A 40 -6.19 10.18 0.35
N LYS A 41 -6.07 10.77 1.54
CA LYS A 41 -7.02 10.61 2.66
C LYS A 41 -7.87 11.87 2.78
N TYR A 42 -9.09 11.73 3.27
CA TYR A 42 -9.92 12.89 3.60
C TYR A 42 -10.71 12.73 4.89
N PHE A 43 -10.95 13.88 5.51
CA PHE A 43 -11.58 14.05 6.82
C PHE A 43 -12.74 15.03 6.71
N THR A 44 -13.65 15.02 7.69
CA THR A 44 -14.73 16.01 7.70
C THR A 44 -14.18 17.42 7.91
N ARG A 45 -13.17 17.53 8.78
CA ARG A 45 -12.51 18.75 9.22
C ARG A 45 -11.01 18.48 9.45
N GLN A 46 -10.21 19.53 9.47
CA GLN A 46 -8.75 19.45 9.63
C GLN A 46 -8.29 18.83 10.96
N GLU A 47 -9.02 19.06 12.05
CA GLU A 47 -8.66 18.60 13.40
C GLU A 47 -9.11 17.15 13.69
N GLU A 48 -9.80 16.49 12.75
CA GLU A 48 -10.28 15.12 12.95
C GLU A 48 -9.17 14.09 12.69
N THR A 49 -8.99 13.17 13.62
CA THR A 49 -8.09 12.01 13.44
C THR A 49 -8.74 10.85 12.66
N ARG A 50 -10.08 10.82 12.60
CA ARG A 50 -10.82 9.74 11.95
C ARG A 50 -10.93 9.95 10.44
N VAL A 51 -10.22 9.12 9.68
CA VAL A 51 -10.32 9.09 8.20
C VAL A 51 -11.76 8.78 7.77
N ARG A 52 -12.32 9.61 6.89
CA ARG A 52 -13.67 9.43 6.32
C ARG A 52 -13.64 8.60 5.04
N GLY A 53 -12.54 8.62 4.33
CA GLY A 53 -12.25 7.73 3.23
C GLY A 53 -10.86 8.00 2.67
N GLN A 54 -10.41 7.07 1.86
CA GLN A 54 -9.09 7.13 1.25
C GLN A 54 -9.13 6.60 -0.18
N LEU A 55 -8.20 7.06 -1.00
CA LEU A 55 -7.91 6.54 -2.32
C LEU A 55 -6.43 6.18 -2.37
N GLU A 56 -6.13 4.90 -2.54
CA GLU A 56 -4.76 4.42 -2.72
C GLU A 56 -4.24 4.81 -4.11
N LEU A 57 -3.03 5.32 -4.17
CA LEU A 57 -2.32 5.66 -5.40
C LEU A 57 -1.43 4.48 -5.82
N ASN A 58 -1.20 4.36 -7.12
CA ASN A 58 -0.31 3.36 -7.71
C ASN A 58 0.24 3.86 -9.04
N ALA A 59 1.16 3.11 -9.63
CA ALA A 59 1.79 3.45 -10.90
C ALA A 59 0.81 3.67 -12.07
N ASN A 60 -0.40 3.11 -12.00
CA ASN A 60 -1.44 3.23 -13.01
C ASN A 60 -2.47 4.33 -12.72
N THR A 61 -2.30 5.08 -11.62
CA THR A 61 -3.21 6.15 -11.23
C THR A 61 -3.21 7.26 -12.27
N LYS A 62 -4.40 7.74 -12.62
CA LYS A 62 -4.59 8.81 -13.61
C LYS A 62 -5.17 10.03 -12.95
N VAL A 63 -4.56 11.19 -13.21
CA VAL A 63 -5.08 12.50 -12.83
C VAL A 63 -5.61 13.16 -14.10
N ILE A 64 -6.92 13.46 -14.14
CA ILE A 64 -7.60 13.94 -15.34
C ILE A 64 -8.37 15.21 -15.00
N ASP A 65 -8.33 16.19 -15.90
CA ASP A 65 -9.15 17.40 -15.78
C ASP A 65 -10.65 17.05 -15.85
N TYR A 66 -11.44 17.60 -14.93
CA TYR A 66 -12.89 17.42 -14.91
C TYR A 66 -13.57 18.73 -15.31
N ARG A 67 -13.72 18.91 -16.63
CA ARG A 67 -14.19 20.17 -17.26
C ARG A 67 -15.66 20.51 -17.00
N LEU A 68 -16.44 19.61 -16.40
CA LEU A 68 -17.84 19.87 -16.05
C LEU A 68 -18.01 20.64 -14.74
N LYS A 69 -16.90 21.00 -14.06
CA LYS A 69 -16.90 21.81 -12.85
C LYS A 69 -15.71 22.75 -12.89
N ASP A 70 -15.93 24.02 -12.54
CA ASP A 70 -14.83 24.98 -12.41
C ASP A 70 -13.81 24.46 -11.41
N PHE A 71 -12.54 24.54 -11.81
CA PHE A 71 -11.41 24.03 -11.05
C PHE A 71 -11.57 22.54 -10.64
N GLY A 72 -12.33 21.79 -11.43
CA GLY A 72 -12.56 20.36 -11.25
C GLY A 72 -11.43 19.49 -11.79
N PHE A 73 -11.15 18.40 -11.09
CA PHE A 73 -10.30 17.31 -11.55
C PHE A 73 -10.74 15.97 -10.92
N GLN A 74 -10.25 14.87 -11.48
CA GLN A 74 -10.49 13.53 -10.98
C GLN A 74 -9.20 12.73 -10.86
N VAL A 75 -9.09 11.96 -9.78
CA VAL A 75 -8.02 10.99 -9.55
C VAL A 75 -8.64 9.60 -9.65
N ILE A 76 -8.16 8.80 -10.61
CA ILE A 76 -8.69 7.46 -10.90
C ILE A 76 -7.62 6.44 -10.54
N SER A 77 -7.93 5.55 -9.60
CA SER A 77 -7.07 4.45 -9.17
C SER A 77 -7.92 3.24 -8.78
N ASN A 78 -7.49 2.02 -9.12
CA ASN A 78 -8.18 0.77 -8.75
C ASN A 78 -9.70 0.79 -9.03
N ASN A 79 -10.08 1.23 -10.24
CA ASN A 79 -11.48 1.44 -10.68
C ASN A 79 -12.31 2.41 -9.82
N THR A 80 -11.68 3.13 -8.89
CA THR A 80 -12.30 4.16 -8.07
C THR A 80 -11.92 5.54 -8.62
N ALA A 81 -12.92 6.41 -8.77
CA ALA A 81 -12.71 7.79 -9.19
C ALA A 81 -13.05 8.74 -8.03
N LEU A 82 -12.04 9.47 -7.55
CA LEU A 82 -12.22 10.61 -6.67
C LEU A 82 -12.39 11.87 -7.52
N MET A 83 -13.61 12.40 -7.58
CA MET A 83 -13.93 13.62 -8.32
C MET A 83 -14.01 14.79 -7.34
N VAL A 84 -13.20 15.81 -7.58
CA VAL A 84 -13.01 16.97 -6.69
C VAL A 84 -12.96 18.27 -7.46
N HIS A 85 -13.18 19.39 -6.79
CA HIS A 85 -12.81 20.70 -7.29
C HIS A 85 -12.15 21.53 -6.19
N ALA A 86 -11.22 22.37 -6.61
CA ALA A 86 -10.54 23.37 -5.78
C ALA A 86 -11.36 24.66 -5.67
N ASP A 87 -10.93 25.57 -4.79
CA ASP A 87 -11.53 26.90 -4.67
C ASP A 87 -11.03 27.83 -5.81
N ASP A 88 -9.82 27.60 -6.35
CA ASP A 88 -9.25 28.35 -7.47
C ASP A 88 -8.34 27.50 -8.40
N ALA A 89 -7.91 28.11 -9.51
CA ALA A 89 -7.06 27.45 -10.51
C ALA A 89 -5.67 27.07 -9.99
N ARG A 90 -5.09 27.89 -9.12
CA ARG A 90 -3.75 27.66 -8.57
C ARG A 90 -3.76 26.48 -7.61
N GLU A 91 -4.79 26.38 -6.77
CA GLU A 91 -4.99 25.24 -5.89
C GLU A 91 -5.25 23.96 -6.69
N LYS A 92 -6.07 24.01 -7.75
CA LYS A 92 -6.25 22.87 -8.67
C LYS A 92 -4.91 22.41 -9.25
N GLU A 93 -4.12 23.31 -9.82
CA GLU A 93 -2.83 22.99 -10.44
C GLU A 93 -1.89 22.37 -9.40
N ARG A 94 -1.76 23.00 -8.23
CA ARG A 94 -0.94 22.51 -7.11
C ARG A 94 -1.32 21.08 -6.70
N TRP A 95 -2.60 20.78 -6.57
CA TRP A 95 -3.06 19.43 -6.23
C TRP A 95 -2.82 18.43 -7.36
N MET A 96 -3.13 18.80 -8.61
CA MET A 96 -2.92 17.89 -9.74
C MET A 96 -1.45 17.54 -9.91
N ASP A 97 -0.54 18.49 -9.74
CA ASP A 97 0.89 18.27 -9.90
C ASP A 97 1.46 17.45 -8.75
N ALA A 98 1.10 17.75 -7.50
CA ALA A 98 1.52 16.94 -6.35
C ALA A 98 1.08 15.47 -6.48
N VAL A 99 -0.14 15.20 -6.96
CA VAL A 99 -0.61 13.82 -7.19
C VAL A 99 0.16 13.16 -8.35
N LYS A 100 0.44 13.89 -9.44
CA LYS A 100 1.25 13.35 -10.55
C LYS A 100 2.68 13.02 -10.10
N GLU A 101 3.29 13.87 -9.28
CA GLU A 101 4.63 13.63 -8.72
C GLU A 101 4.65 12.37 -7.86
N ALA A 102 3.69 12.22 -6.94
CA ALA A 102 3.55 11.00 -6.14
C ALA A 102 3.40 9.75 -7.02
N VAL A 103 2.56 9.81 -8.07
CA VAL A 103 2.38 8.72 -9.02
C VAL A 103 3.66 8.43 -9.82
N GLN A 104 4.43 9.46 -10.17
CA GLN A 104 5.70 9.27 -10.86
C GLN A 104 6.72 8.60 -9.95
N SER A 105 6.83 9.01 -8.67
CA SER A 105 7.67 8.31 -7.69
C SER A 105 7.27 6.85 -7.51
N LEU A 106 5.98 6.52 -7.55
CA LEU A 106 5.49 5.14 -7.51
C LEU A 106 5.84 4.35 -8.79
N LYS A 107 5.81 5.00 -9.96
CA LYS A 107 6.29 4.39 -11.22
C LYS A 107 7.79 4.15 -11.18
N ASP A 108 8.54 5.11 -10.65
CA ASP A 108 9.99 5.01 -10.52
C ASP A 108 10.37 3.96 -9.48
N ALA A 109 9.58 3.75 -8.42
CA ALA A 109 9.75 2.63 -7.50
C ALA A 109 9.38 1.27 -8.15
N ALA A 110 8.30 1.22 -8.93
CA ALA A 110 7.87 0.02 -9.64
C ALA A 110 8.83 -0.37 -10.79
N THR A 111 9.46 0.63 -11.41
CA THR A 111 10.40 0.51 -12.54
C THR A 111 11.85 0.49 -12.05
N GLY A 112 12.11 0.95 -10.83
CA GLY A 112 13.42 1.34 -10.33
C GLY A 112 14.41 0.22 -10.38
N SER A 113 15.42 0.36 -11.23
CA SER A 113 16.66 -0.41 -11.30
C SER A 113 17.47 -0.32 -10.01
N GLY A 114 16.94 -0.85 -8.90
CA GLY A 114 17.82 -1.47 -7.91
C GLY A 114 18.44 -2.69 -8.59
N VAL A 115 19.75 -2.87 -8.47
CA VAL A 115 20.39 -4.11 -8.93
C VAL A 115 19.65 -5.26 -8.24
N LEU A 116 18.91 -6.05 -9.02
CA LEU A 116 18.25 -7.22 -8.47
C LEU A 116 19.31 -8.09 -7.83
N ARG A 117 19.01 -8.57 -6.63
CA ARG A 117 19.87 -9.54 -5.96
C ARG A 117 20.08 -10.73 -6.92
N PRO A 118 21.28 -11.33 -6.95
CA PRO A 118 21.48 -12.57 -7.69
C PRO A 118 20.40 -13.59 -7.31
N ASN A 119 19.80 -14.24 -8.30
CA ASN A 119 18.67 -15.16 -8.13
C ASN A 119 17.36 -14.53 -7.61
N TYR A 120 17.13 -13.25 -7.87
CA TYR A 120 15.81 -12.63 -7.67
C TYR A 120 15.24 -12.12 -9.00
N TYR A 121 13.93 -12.13 -9.12
CA TYR A 121 13.20 -11.57 -10.26
C TYR A 121 12.00 -10.74 -9.80
N ARG A 122 11.44 -9.95 -10.73
CA ARG A 122 10.25 -9.13 -10.45
C ARG A 122 9.00 -9.77 -11.03
N ALA A 123 8.00 -9.96 -10.18
CA ALA A 123 6.65 -10.36 -10.58
C ALA A 123 5.69 -9.19 -10.36
N ALA A 124 5.09 -8.68 -11.44
CA ALA A 124 4.03 -7.68 -11.34
C ALA A 124 2.67 -8.39 -11.20
N THR A 125 1.98 -8.18 -10.08
CA THR A 125 0.68 -8.82 -9.82
C THR A 125 -0.21 -7.89 -9.01
N SER A 126 -1.49 -7.74 -9.41
CA SER A 126 -2.49 -6.90 -8.72
C SER A 126 -1.98 -5.51 -8.34
N ASN A 127 -1.38 -4.79 -9.30
CA ASN A 127 -0.80 -3.45 -9.12
C ASN A 127 0.35 -3.36 -8.09
N THR A 128 0.93 -4.49 -7.69
CA THR A 128 2.08 -4.58 -6.78
C THR A 128 3.24 -5.28 -7.48
N VAL A 129 4.45 -4.75 -7.33
CA VAL A 129 5.68 -5.41 -7.79
C VAL A 129 6.28 -6.21 -6.64
N PHE A 130 6.44 -7.50 -6.85
CA PHE A 130 7.10 -8.41 -5.95
C PHE A 130 8.54 -8.61 -6.42
N GLU A 131 9.52 -8.50 -5.52
CA GLU A 131 10.89 -8.96 -5.74
C GLU A 131 11.03 -10.31 -5.05
N ILE A 132 11.13 -11.38 -5.84
CA ILE A 132 10.99 -12.76 -5.37
C ILE A 132 12.25 -13.55 -5.71
N ASP A 133 12.70 -14.37 -4.77
CA ASP A 133 13.77 -15.34 -5.00
C ASP A 133 13.33 -16.34 -6.07
N SER A 134 14.19 -16.62 -7.05
CA SER A 134 13.94 -17.54 -8.17
C SER A 134 13.59 -18.96 -7.72
N ARG A 135 13.79 -19.32 -6.45
CA ARG A 135 13.23 -20.53 -5.81
C ARG A 135 11.70 -20.60 -5.92
N TYR A 136 11.02 -19.46 -5.89
CA TYR A 136 9.56 -19.38 -5.92
C TYR A 136 9.07 -18.92 -7.28
N GLU A 137 8.13 -19.66 -7.85
CA GLU A 137 7.45 -19.30 -9.10
C GLU A 137 6.04 -18.76 -8.80
N VAL A 138 5.87 -17.45 -8.93
CA VAL A 138 4.57 -16.78 -8.72
C VAL A 138 3.57 -17.15 -9.84
N GLU A 139 2.39 -17.63 -9.45
CA GLU A 139 1.32 -18.04 -10.38
C GLU A 139 0.22 -16.98 -10.53
N LYS A 140 -0.52 -16.70 -9.45
CA LYS A 140 -1.71 -15.82 -9.51
C LYS A 140 -1.98 -15.12 -8.18
N PRO A 141 -2.61 -13.93 -8.18
CA PRO A 141 -3.10 -13.33 -6.95
C PRO A 141 -4.24 -14.17 -6.37
N ILE A 142 -4.24 -14.34 -5.05
CA ILE A 142 -5.27 -15.11 -4.33
C ILE A 142 -6.02 -14.28 -3.29
N GLY A 143 -5.52 -13.11 -2.92
CA GLY A 143 -6.26 -12.24 -2.00
C GLY A 143 -5.57 -10.93 -1.71
N HIS A 144 -6.32 -10.05 -1.06
CA HIS A 144 -5.83 -8.82 -0.45
C HIS A 144 -6.07 -8.95 1.06
N GLY A 145 -5.00 -8.93 1.84
CA GLY A 145 -5.08 -8.89 3.30
C GLY A 145 -5.08 -7.46 3.81
N ALA A 146 -5.26 -7.29 5.12
CA ALA A 146 -5.24 -5.97 5.78
C ALA A 146 -3.95 -5.16 5.53
N TYR A 147 -2.85 -5.82 5.15
CA TYR A 147 -1.52 -5.23 5.06
C TYR A 147 -0.84 -5.45 3.69
N GLY A 148 -1.57 -5.95 2.68
CA GLY A 148 -1.00 -6.10 1.33
C GLY A 148 -1.57 -7.24 0.51
N VAL A 149 -0.85 -7.61 -0.55
CA VAL A 149 -1.30 -8.56 -1.58
C VAL A 149 -0.74 -9.96 -1.29
N VAL A 150 -1.58 -10.98 -1.46
CA VAL A 150 -1.20 -12.39 -1.35
C VAL A 150 -1.27 -13.04 -2.73
N VAL A 151 -0.20 -13.72 -3.11
CA VAL A 151 -0.10 -14.50 -4.36
C VAL A 151 0.14 -15.98 -4.05
N LYS A 152 -0.42 -16.84 -4.89
CA LYS A 152 -0.07 -18.27 -4.95
C LYS A 152 1.24 -18.41 -5.71
N ALA A 153 2.16 -19.20 -5.17
CA ALA A 153 3.42 -19.53 -5.82
C ALA A 153 3.78 -21.00 -5.62
N LYS A 154 4.70 -21.48 -6.45
CA LYS A 154 5.29 -22.82 -6.35
C LYS A 154 6.70 -22.71 -5.80
N ASP A 155 6.98 -23.41 -4.71
CA ASP A 155 8.30 -23.50 -4.09
C ASP A 155 9.06 -24.69 -4.70
N HIS A 156 10.11 -24.40 -5.46
CA HIS A 156 10.98 -25.40 -6.09
C HIS A 156 12.14 -25.84 -5.18
N GLY A 157 12.26 -25.29 -3.97
CA GLY A 157 13.23 -25.73 -2.97
C GLY A 157 12.84 -27.04 -2.27
N THR A 158 11.58 -27.46 -2.39
CA THR A 158 11.11 -28.76 -1.88
C THR A 158 11.02 -29.79 -3.01
N ASN A 159 11.18 -31.08 -2.68
CA ASN A 159 11.00 -32.18 -3.63
C ASN A 159 9.97 -33.20 -3.08
N PRO A 160 8.74 -33.27 -3.64
CA PRO A 160 8.24 -32.50 -4.79
C PRO A 160 8.03 -31.01 -4.47
N ALA A 161 7.96 -30.19 -5.52
CA ALA A 161 7.68 -28.77 -5.39
C ALA A 161 6.33 -28.55 -4.71
N SER A 162 6.30 -27.69 -3.70
CA SER A 162 5.12 -27.43 -2.87
C SER A 162 4.42 -26.14 -3.28
N ILE A 163 3.12 -26.04 -3.01
CA ILE A 163 2.37 -24.81 -3.25
C ILE A 163 2.38 -23.98 -1.97
N VAL A 164 2.72 -22.70 -2.10
CA VAL A 164 2.83 -21.75 -1.00
C VAL A 164 2.04 -20.48 -1.29
N ALA A 165 1.72 -19.73 -0.24
CA ALA A 165 1.20 -18.38 -0.33
C ALA A 165 2.33 -17.39 0.02
N ILE A 166 2.53 -16.38 -0.82
CA ILE A 166 3.49 -15.29 -0.58
C ILE A 166 2.69 -14.03 -0.31
N LYS A 167 2.81 -13.51 0.90
CA LYS A 167 2.20 -12.24 1.31
C LYS A 167 3.27 -11.15 1.32
N LYS A 168 3.11 -10.13 0.47
CA LYS A 168 3.91 -8.91 0.53
C LYS A 168 3.23 -7.91 1.45
N ILE A 169 3.92 -7.52 2.51
CA ILE A 169 3.56 -6.41 3.38
C ILE A 169 4.42 -5.22 2.98
N THR A 170 3.78 -4.21 2.39
CA THR A 170 4.46 -3.00 1.97
C THR A 170 4.59 -2.02 3.12
N ASN A 171 5.63 -1.19 3.10
CA ASN A 171 5.76 -0.05 4.01
C ASN A 171 5.73 -0.44 5.50
N PHE A 172 6.29 -1.60 5.85
CA PHE A 172 6.12 -2.18 7.19
C PHE A 172 6.69 -1.30 8.32
N VAL A 173 7.69 -0.46 8.01
CA VAL A 173 8.36 0.44 8.98
C VAL A 173 7.63 1.77 9.21
N GLN A 174 6.58 2.09 8.44
CA GLN A 174 5.95 3.42 8.49
C GLN A 174 5.19 3.68 9.79
N ASP A 175 4.58 2.65 10.37
CA ASP A 175 3.83 2.75 11.62
C ASP A 175 4.43 1.78 12.65
N LEU A 176 4.93 2.31 13.75
CA LEU A 176 5.57 1.51 14.81
C LEU A 176 4.60 0.55 15.51
N VAL A 177 3.32 0.93 15.64
CA VAL A 177 2.29 0.10 16.25
C VAL A 177 1.96 -1.07 15.33
N ASP A 178 1.75 -0.81 14.04
CA ASP A 178 1.51 -1.88 13.06
C ASP A 178 2.75 -2.75 12.86
N ALA A 179 3.96 -2.17 12.82
CA ALA A 179 5.22 -2.92 12.76
C ALA A 179 5.34 -3.89 13.95
N LYS A 180 5.09 -3.42 15.18
CA LYS A 180 5.07 -4.26 16.38
C LYS A 180 4.02 -5.35 16.29
N ARG A 181 2.84 -5.03 15.75
CA ARG A 181 1.76 -6.00 15.56
C ARG A 181 2.17 -7.10 14.58
N ILE A 182 2.72 -6.72 13.42
CA ILE A 182 3.22 -7.66 12.40
C ILE A 182 4.34 -8.53 12.99
N VAL A 183 5.32 -7.94 13.67
CA VAL A 183 6.40 -8.70 14.32
C VAL A 183 5.87 -9.67 15.35
N ARG A 184 4.87 -9.28 16.16
CA ARG A 184 4.22 -10.17 17.13
C ARG A 184 3.50 -11.32 16.43
N GLU A 185 2.74 -11.03 15.38
CA GLU A 185 2.04 -12.04 14.58
C GLU A 185 3.03 -13.03 13.96
N VAL A 186 4.10 -12.55 13.34
CA VAL A 186 5.19 -13.39 12.80
C VAL A 186 5.83 -14.25 13.89
N ARG A 187 6.17 -13.66 15.05
CA ARG A 187 6.77 -14.40 16.17
C ARG A 187 5.86 -15.50 16.70
N LEU A 188 4.57 -15.22 16.83
CA LEU A 188 3.58 -16.19 17.29
C LEU A 188 3.38 -17.31 16.27
N LEU A 189 3.18 -16.97 15.00
CA LEU A 189 3.00 -17.96 13.93
C LEU A 189 4.23 -18.85 13.73
N ARG A 190 5.45 -18.32 13.94
CA ARG A 190 6.68 -19.14 13.95
C ARG A 190 6.80 -20.07 15.15
N HIS A 191 6.05 -19.83 16.23
CA HIS A 191 6.06 -20.67 17.44
C HIS A 191 4.96 -21.72 17.45
N PHE A 192 3.86 -21.49 16.73
CA PHE A 192 2.77 -22.46 16.66
C PHE A 192 3.12 -23.59 15.69
N ALA A 193 2.93 -24.83 16.13
CA ALA A 193 3.03 -26.03 15.32
C ALA A 193 1.79 -26.88 15.60
N HIS A 194 0.73 -26.66 14.82
CA HIS A 194 -0.56 -27.31 15.01
C HIS A 194 -1.31 -27.41 13.69
N GLU A 195 -1.97 -28.54 13.42
CA GLU A 195 -2.69 -28.82 12.14
C GLU A 195 -3.70 -27.72 11.76
N ASN A 196 -4.34 -27.11 12.76
CA ASN A 196 -5.35 -26.06 12.57
C ASN A 196 -4.79 -24.61 12.63
N ILE A 197 -3.47 -24.42 12.61
CA ILE A 197 -2.84 -23.08 12.59
C ILE A 197 -1.87 -23.04 11.42
N ILE A 198 -2.08 -22.08 10.51
CA ILE A 198 -1.22 -21.90 9.34
C ILE A 198 0.23 -21.63 9.75
N GLY A 199 1.15 -22.41 9.19
CA GLY A 199 2.58 -22.26 9.43
C GLY A 199 3.23 -21.20 8.55
N ILE A 200 4.21 -20.47 9.10
CA ILE A 200 5.17 -19.69 8.30
C ILE A 200 6.30 -20.63 7.88
N THR A 201 6.46 -20.81 6.57
CA THR A 201 7.51 -21.66 5.99
C THR A 201 8.81 -20.89 5.83
N ASP A 202 8.73 -19.62 5.40
CA ASP A 202 9.90 -18.80 5.13
C ASP A 202 9.58 -17.29 5.24
N ILE A 203 10.61 -16.46 5.36
CA ILE A 203 10.50 -14.99 5.30
C ILE A 203 11.66 -14.49 4.43
N LEU A 204 11.37 -13.83 3.31
CA LEU A 204 12.47 -13.31 2.47
C LEU A 204 13.15 -12.15 3.19
N PRO A 205 14.50 -12.15 3.26
CA PRO A 205 15.24 -11.05 3.84
C PRO A 205 15.08 -9.79 2.98
N PRO A 206 15.16 -8.58 3.56
CA PRO A 206 15.28 -7.36 2.78
C PRO A 206 16.62 -7.32 2.00
N PRO A 207 16.72 -6.53 0.92
CA PRO A 207 17.98 -6.38 0.18
C PRO A 207 19.13 -5.88 1.06
N THR A 208 18.86 -4.88 1.88
CA THR A 208 19.76 -4.30 2.86
C THR A 208 18.96 -3.90 4.10
N ILE A 209 19.63 -3.55 5.20
CA ILE A 209 18.96 -2.99 6.39
C ILE A 209 18.32 -1.63 6.07
N ASP A 210 18.99 -0.83 5.24
CA ASP A 210 18.52 0.51 4.84
C ASP A 210 17.31 0.45 3.89
N ASP A 211 17.18 -0.64 3.12
CA ASP A 211 16.06 -0.88 2.20
C ASP A 211 14.98 -1.79 2.79
N PHE A 212 14.86 -1.88 4.12
CA PHE A 212 13.90 -2.74 4.78
C PHE A 212 12.49 -2.12 4.85
N ASN A 213 11.90 -1.86 3.67
CA ASN A 213 10.56 -1.27 3.57
C ASN A 213 9.46 -2.33 3.41
N ASP A 214 9.78 -3.46 2.78
CA ASP A 214 8.84 -4.52 2.47
C ASP A 214 9.21 -5.82 3.20
N ILE A 215 8.20 -6.56 3.66
CA ILE A 215 8.35 -7.92 4.21
C ILE A 215 7.60 -8.90 3.29
N TYR A 216 8.27 -10.00 2.94
CA TYR A 216 7.65 -11.12 2.24
C TYR A 216 7.54 -12.31 3.19
N ILE A 217 6.31 -12.71 3.51
CA ILE A 217 6.03 -13.87 4.36
C ILE A 217 5.55 -15.01 3.46
N ILE A 218 6.23 -16.15 3.55
CA ILE A 218 5.85 -17.38 2.87
C ILE A 218 5.16 -18.28 3.89
N SER A 219 3.95 -18.73 3.56
CA SER A 219 3.18 -19.66 4.38
C SER A 219 2.66 -20.82 3.53
N GLU A 220 2.12 -21.82 4.22
CA GLU A 220 1.33 -22.88 3.60
C GLU A 220 0.17 -22.28 2.77
N PHE A 221 -0.14 -22.91 1.65
CA PHE A 221 -1.27 -22.52 0.83
C PHE A 221 -2.54 -23.24 1.30
N MET A 222 -3.59 -22.47 1.60
CA MET A 222 -4.92 -22.97 1.93
C MET A 222 -5.88 -22.69 0.78
N GLU A 223 -6.65 -23.68 0.34
CA GLU A 223 -7.55 -23.56 -0.83
C GLU A 223 -8.76 -22.65 -0.59
N THR A 224 -9.19 -22.49 0.66
CA THR A 224 -10.39 -21.73 1.03
C THR A 224 -10.12 -20.75 2.16
N ASP A 225 -10.78 -19.60 2.11
CA ASP A 225 -10.88 -18.64 3.19
C ASP A 225 -12.05 -18.99 4.13
N LEU A 226 -11.98 -18.49 5.37
CA LEU A 226 -13.01 -18.71 6.38
C LEU A 226 -14.24 -17.78 6.19
N HIS A 227 -14.20 -16.84 5.25
CA HIS A 227 -15.30 -15.92 4.97
C HIS A 227 -16.41 -16.60 4.14
N ARG A 228 -17.32 -17.27 4.84
CA ARG A 228 -18.66 -17.63 4.33
C ARG A 228 -19.75 -16.94 5.13
#